data_AF-A0A4Y8C9E3-F1
#
_entry.id   AF-A0A4Y8C9E3-F1
#
_cell.length_a   1.000
_cell.length_b   1.000
_cell.length_c   1.000
_cell.angle_alpha   90.00
_cell.angle_beta   90.00
_cell.angle_gamma   90.00
#
_symmetry.space_group_name_H-M   'P 1'
#
loop_
_entity.id
_entity.type
_entity.pdbx_description
1 polymer ?
#
loop_
_entity_poly.entity_id
_entity_poly.type
_entity_poly.pdbx_seq_one_letter_code
_entity_poly.pdbx_strand_id
1 'polypeptide(L)'
;KTGTLDLSANLALKNEFQKDPMLLGAGVMIFVLCAIKLSLAPFHFWLKDVYYAAHTNLVAFISVVPKVAMLVVVIRLFDFLNNTGFEYIIIVLAIFSMFIGAFAALSQNNIKKMFAYSSVVHSSLVLVACIPLLKEQNFDGILLAI
;
A
#
# COMPACT_ATOMS: atom_id res chain seq x y z
N LYS A 1 14.71 -11.06 16.80
CA LYS A 1 14.22 -12.46 16.93
C LYS A 1 14.83 -13.34 15.84
N THR A 2 14.77 -12.94 14.57
CA THR A 2 15.30 -13.72 13.43
C THR A 2 16.82 -13.61 13.21
N GLY A 3 17.48 -12.54 13.67
CA GLY A 3 18.94 -12.39 13.56
C GLY A 3 19.47 -12.19 12.14
N THR A 4 18.57 -12.05 11.16
CA THR A 4 18.89 -11.89 9.73
C THR A 4 18.11 -10.71 9.14
N LEU A 5 18.70 -10.03 8.16
CA LEU A 5 18.05 -8.96 7.37
C LEU A 5 17.70 -9.43 5.95
N ASP A 6 18.07 -10.66 5.60
CA ASP A 6 17.89 -11.20 4.28
C ASP A 6 16.46 -11.68 4.06
N LEU A 7 15.76 -10.99 3.16
CA LEU A 7 14.46 -11.39 2.62
C LEU A 7 14.56 -12.60 1.66
N SER A 8 15.76 -13.10 1.36
CA SER A 8 15.99 -14.25 0.49
C SER A 8 15.90 -15.60 1.21
N ALA A 9 15.96 -15.63 2.54
CA ALA A 9 15.82 -16.82 3.38
C ALA A 9 14.34 -17.27 3.49
N ASN A 10 13.72 -17.55 2.35
CA ASN A 10 12.27 -17.51 2.17
C ASN A 10 11.48 -18.69 2.76
N LEU A 11 12.03 -19.90 2.80
CA LEU A 11 11.23 -21.10 3.12
C LEU A 11 11.07 -21.36 4.62
N ALA A 12 12.12 -21.16 5.42
CA ALA A 12 12.05 -21.36 6.86
C ALA A 12 11.27 -20.23 7.55
N LEU A 13 11.49 -18.97 7.13
CA LEU A 13 10.84 -17.80 7.74
C LEU A 13 9.34 -17.73 7.45
N LYS A 14 8.89 -18.13 6.25
CA LYS A 14 7.48 -18.08 5.86
C LYS A 14 6.58 -18.89 6.81
N ASN A 15 7.04 -20.07 7.23
CA ASN A 15 6.30 -20.91 8.18
C ASN A 15 6.34 -20.35 9.61
N GLU A 16 7.38 -19.59 9.97
CA GLU A 16 7.47 -18.92 11.27
C GLU A 16 6.54 -17.71 11.35
N PHE A 17 6.36 -16.94 10.25
CA PHE A 17 5.41 -15.81 10.21
C PHE A 17 3.98 -16.20 10.56
N GLN A 18 3.58 -17.43 10.22
CA GLN A 18 2.25 -17.95 10.52
C GLN A 18 2.09 -18.41 11.97
N LYS A 19 3.17 -18.87 12.61
CA LYS A 19 3.13 -19.47 13.96
C LYS A 19 3.52 -18.49 15.06
N ASP A 20 4.38 -17.54 14.76
CA ASP A 20 4.92 -16.59 15.73
C ASP A 20 4.16 -15.24 15.70
N PRO A 21 3.39 -14.89 16.75
CA PRO A 21 2.61 -13.66 16.80
C PRO A 21 3.50 -12.40 16.73
N MET A 22 4.74 -12.49 17.21
CA MET A 22 5.70 -11.38 17.19
C MET A 22 6.26 -11.11 15.78
N LEU A 23 6.43 -12.15 14.97
CA LEU A 23 6.90 -12.01 13.59
C LEU A 23 5.77 -11.47 12.70
N LEU A 24 4.54 -11.98 12.91
CA LEU A 24 3.34 -11.44 12.30
C LEU A 24 3.16 -9.95 12.64
N GLY A 25 3.29 -9.58 13.92
CA GLY A 25 3.20 -8.19 14.36
C GLY A 25 4.23 -7.27 13.69
N ALA A 26 5.46 -7.75 13.48
CA ALA A 26 6.47 -7.00 12.74
C ALA A 26 6.08 -6.81 11.26
N GLY A 27 5.55 -7.86 10.61
CA GLY A 27 5.04 -7.76 9.23
C GLY A 27 3.89 -6.77 9.09
N VAL A 28 2.95 -6.77 10.05
CA VAL A 28 1.86 -5.79 10.11
C VAL A 28 2.39 -4.38 10.31
N MET A 29 3.36 -4.15 11.19
CA MET A 29 3.99 -2.83 11.36
C MET A 29 4.67 -2.34 10.08
N ILE A 30 5.38 -3.21 9.36
CA ILE A 30 5.99 -2.86 8.07
C ILE A 30 4.89 -2.50 7.06
N PHE A 31 3.79 -3.25 7.04
CA PHE A 31 2.65 -2.93 6.17
C PHE A 31 2.04 -1.56 6.52
N VAL A 32 1.90 -1.21 7.81
CA VAL A 32 1.41 0.12 8.23
C VAL A 32 2.34 1.24 7.71
N LEU A 33 3.66 1.06 7.77
CA LEU A 33 4.60 2.02 7.20
C LEU A 33 4.44 2.16 5.67
N CYS A 34 4.20 1.06 4.97
CA CYS A 34 3.89 1.08 3.54
C CYS A 34 2.56 1.81 3.27
N ALA A 35 1.54 1.59 4.10
CA ALA A 35 0.23 2.23 3.98
C ALA A 35 0.29 3.75 4.18
N ILE A 36 1.16 4.23 5.08
CA ILE A 36 1.45 5.67 5.26
C ILE A 36 2.02 6.27 3.96
N LYS A 37 2.99 5.57 3.32
CA LYS A 37 3.61 6.05 2.08
C LYS A 37 2.65 6.00 0.89
N LEU A 38 1.83 4.95 0.78
CA LEU A 38 0.77 4.83 -0.21
C LEU A 38 -0.41 5.77 0.06
N SER A 39 -0.43 6.43 1.23
CA SER A 39 -1.47 7.38 1.65
C SER A 39 -2.86 6.75 1.78
N LEU A 40 -2.94 5.50 2.26
CA LEU A 40 -4.22 4.87 2.58
C LEU A 40 -4.85 5.49 3.83
N ALA A 41 -6.19 5.53 3.89
CA ALA A 41 -6.90 5.91 5.10
C ALA A 41 -6.59 4.95 6.26
N PRO A 42 -6.42 5.45 7.50
CA PRO A 42 -6.56 6.84 7.96
C PRO A 42 -5.31 7.73 7.75
N PHE A 43 -4.21 7.23 7.20
CA PHE A 43 -2.90 7.91 7.15
C PHE A 43 -2.73 8.90 5.97
N HIS A 44 -3.80 9.41 5.39
CA HIS A 44 -3.77 10.25 4.18
C HIS A 44 -3.67 11.77 4.47
N PHE A 45 -3.71 12.19 5.74
CA PHE A 45 -3.82 13.60 6.12
C PHE A 45 -2.64 14.48 5.67
N TRP A 46 -1.43 13.92 5.61
CA TRP A 46 -0.22 14.65 5.23
C TRP A 46 -0.20 15.01 3.74
N LEU A 47 -0.87 14.21 2.90
CA LEU A 47 -0.75 14.27 1.44
C LEU A 47 -1.29 15.59 0.88
N LYS A 48 -2.42 16.06 1.40
CA LYS A 48 -3.06 17.32 0.94
C LYS A 48 -2.16 18.54 1.14
N ASP A 49 -1.40 18.55 2.24
CA ASP A 49 -0.58 19.70 2.62
C ASP A 49 0.69 19.74 1.77
N VAL A 50 1.29 18.57 1.49
CA VAL A 50 2.43 18.45 0.58
C VAL A 50 2.08 18.84 -0.85
N TYR A 51 0.94 18.37 -1.38
CA TYR A 51 0.51 18.70 -2.74
C TYR A 51 0.17 20.19 -2.91
N TYR A 52 -0.32 20.83 -1.84
CA TYR A 52 -0.65 22.24 -1.87
C TYR A 52 0.59 23.14 -1.81
N ALA A 53 1.58 22.78 -0.98
CA ALA A 53 2.80 23.54 -0.76
C ALA A 53 3.85 23.39 -1.88
N ALA A 54 3.85 22.25 -2.59
CA ALA A 54 4.87 21.95 -3.60
C ALA A 54 4.63 22.64 -4.97
N HIS A 55 5.71 22.85 -5.71
CA HIS A 55 5.67 23.23 -7.13
C HIS A 55 5.13 22.07 -8.00
N THR A 56 4.47 22.38 -9.11
CA THR A 56 3.78 21.40 -9.97
C THR A 56 4.66 20.22 -10.39
N ASN A 57 5.92 20.48 -10.78
CA ASN A 57 6.87 19.44 -11.17
C ASN A 57 7.20 18.47 -10.02
N LEU A 58 7.31 19.00 -8.80
CA LEU A 58 7.59 18.20 -7.61
C LEU A 58 6.37 17.34 -7.22
N VAL A 59 5.16 17.89 -7.37
CA VAL A 59 3.91 17.14 -7.14
C VAL A 59 3.80 15.94 -8.07
N ALA A 60 4.15 16.10 -9.35
CA ALA A 60 4.14 15.01 -10.31
C ALA A 60 5.16 13.90 -9.96
N PHE A 61 6.33 14.25 -9.41
CA PHE A 61 7.31 13.26 -8.98
C PHE A 61 6.85 12.48 -7.73
N ILE A 62 6.35 13.20 -6.72
CA ILE A 62 5.89 12.61 -5.45
C ILE A 62 4.62 11.77 -5.65
N SER A 63 3.79 12.07 -6.66
CA SER A 63 2.55 11.33 -6.91
C SER A 63 2.75 9.94 -7.47
N VAL A 64 3.86 9.70 -8.20
CA VAL A 64 4.11 8.44 -8.93
C VAL A 64 5.24 7.63 -8.30
N VAL A 65 6.45 8.19 -8.27
CA VAL A 65 7.70 7.44 -7.98
C VAL A 65 7.66 6.72 -6.63
N PRO A 66 7.37 7.37 -5.49
CA PRO A 66 7.36 6.68 -4.20
C PRO A 66 6.22 5.67 -4.07
N LYS A 67 5.10 5.86 -4.80
CA LYS A 67 3.95 4.94 -4.77
C LYS A 67 4.26 3.64 -5.52
N VAL A 68 4.88 3.73 -6.70
CA VAL A 68 5.32 2.57 -7.47
C VAL A 68 6.38 1.78 -6.69
N ALA A 69 7.37 2.46 -6.11
CA ALA A 69 8.38 1.79 -5.29
C ALA A 69 7.76 1.05 -4.10
N MET A 70 6.76 1.64 -3.44
CA MET A 70 6.07 1.02 -2.31
C MET A 70 5.17 -0.14 -2.73
N LEU A 71 4.56 -0.11 -3.92
CA LEU A 71 3.82 -1.25 -4.45
C LEU A 71 4.70 -2.50 -4.57
N VAL A 72 5.94 -2.35 -5.07
CA VAL A 72 6.90 -3.47 -5.15
C VAL A 72 7.22 -4.05 -3.77
N VAL A 73 7.38 -3.18 -2.76
CA VAL A 73 7.63 -3.63 -1.37
C VAL A 73 6.42 -4.38 -0.82
N VAL A 74 5.20 -3.91 -1.10
CA VAL A 74 3.97 -4.59 -0.66
C VAL A 74 3.83 -5.96 -1.32
N ILE A 75 4.12 -6.07 -2.63
CA ILE A 75 4.16 -7.36 -3.35
C ILE A 75 5.12 -8.34 -2.66
N ARG A 76 6.35 -7.88 -2.37
CA ARG A 76 7.35 -8.70 -1.66
C ARG A 76 6.93 -9.07 -0.24
N LEU A 77 6.28 -8.17 0.48
CA LEU A 77 5.80 -8.42 1.84
C LEU A 77 4.64 -9.42 1.85
N PHE A 78 3.80 -9.41 0.82
CA PHE A 78 2.66 -10.29 0.69
C PHE A 78 3.06 -11.77 0.66
N ASP A 79 4.20 -12.11 0.04
CA ASP A 79 4.71 -13.49 0.00
C ASP A 79 4.90 -14.12 1.39
N PHE A 80 5.25 -13.30 2.40
CA PHE A 80 5.42 -13.72 3.78
C PHE A 80 4.12 -13.72 4.59
N LEU A 81 3.19 -12.83 4.24
CA LEU A 81 1.90 -12.66 4.93
C LEU A 81 0.78 -13.52 4.33
N ASN A 82 1.02 -14.17 3.20
CA ASN A 82 0.04 -15.01 2.52
C ASN A 82 -0.45 -16.14 3.46
N ASN A 83 -1.75 -16.46 3.39
CA ASN A 83 -2.46 -17.43 4.23
C ASN A 83 -2.54 -17.11 5.74
N THR A 84 -2.22 -15.89 6.18
CA THR A 84 -2.43 -15.45 7.58
C THR A 84 -3.82 -14.84 7.83
N GLY A 85 -4.62 -14.66 6.79
CA GLY A 85 -5.89 -13.91 6.83
C GLY A 85 -5.72 -12.38 6.76
N PHE A 86 -4.48 -11.88 6.86
CA PHE A 86 -4.19 -10.45 6.78
C PHE A 86 -4.53 -9.84 5.40
N GLU A 87 -4.53 -10.65 4.34
CA GLU A 87 -4.95 -10.26 2.99
C GLU A 87 -6.34 -9.61 2.95
N TYR A 88 -7.31 -10.17 3.70
CA TYR A 88 -8.67 -9.65 3.75
C TYR A 88 -8.72 -8.29 4.46
N ILE A 89 -7.92 -8.10 5.51
CA ILE A 89 -7.82 -6.83 6.22
C ILE A 89 -7.28 -5.74 5.30
N ILE A 90 -6.26 -6.07 4.50
CA ILE A 90 -5.70 -5.12 3.52
C ILE A 90 -6.75 -4.75 2.47
N ILE A 91 -7.49 -5.72 1.91
CA ILE A 91 -8.55 -5.45 0.92
C ILE A 91 -9.63 -4.54 1.50
N VAL A 92 -10.14 -4.86 2.69
CA VAL A 92 -11.18 -4.06 3.37
C VAL A 92 -10.69 -2.64 3.62
N LEU A 93 -9.45 -2.48 4.09
CA LEU A 93 -8.83 -1.18 4.31
C LEU A 93 -8.68 -0.39 3.00
N ALA A 94 -8.28 -1.05 1.91
CA ALA A 94 -8.12 -0.45 0.60
C ALA A 94 -9.45 0.04 0.03
N ILE A 95 -10.50 -0.77 0.12
CA ILE A 95 -11.87 -0.41 -0.28
C ILE A 95 -12.35 0.79 0.56
N PHE A 96 -12.19 0.74 1.88
CA PHE A 96 -12.59 1.83 2.75
C PHE A 96 -11.83 3.14 2.44
N SER A 97 -10.53 3.04 2.15
CA SER A 97 -9.70 4.17 1.72
C SER A 97 -10.16 4.74 0.37
N MET A 98 -10.62 3.90 -0.55
CA MET A 98 -11.16 4.32 -1.84
C MET A 98 -12.42 5.18 -1.64
N PHE A 99 -13.34 4.75 -0.78
CA PHE A 99 -14.55 5.52 -0.45
C PHE A 99 -14.19 6.87 0.20
N ILE A 100 -13.36 6.85 1.24
CA ILE A 100 -12.96 8.10 1.93
C ILE A 100 -12.27 9.07 0.98
N GLY A 101 -11.36 8.57 0.13
CA GLY A 101 -10.67 9.38 -0.87
C GLY A 101 -11.64 10.02 -1.87
N ALA A 102 -12.63 9.27 -2.35
CA ALA A 102 -13.63 9.76 -3.30
C ALA A 102 -14.53 10.84 -2.69
N PHE A 103 -15.07 10.61 -1.48
CA PHE A 103 -15.89 11.60 -0.76
C PHE A 103 -15.09 12.86 -0.42
N ALA A 104 -13.85 12.70 0.04
CA ALA A 104 -13.00 13.83 0.39
C ALA A 104 -12.60 14.65 -0.85
N ALA A 105 -12.38 14.02 -2.01
CA ALA A 105 -12.09 14.71 -3.27
C ALA A 105 -13.24 15.62 -3.71
N LEU A 106 -14.49 15.14 -3.62
CA LEU A 106 -15.70 15.87 -3.99
C LEU A 106 -15.90 17.14 -3.15
N SER A 107 -15.46 17.13 -1.89
CA SER A 107 -15.59 18.27 -0.98
C SER A 107 -14.53 19.36 -1.19
N GLN A 108 -13.50 19.16 -2.03
CA GLN A 108 -12.41 20.14 -2.20
C GLN A 108 -12.69 21.15 -3.32
N ASN A 109 -12.56 22.44 -3.01
CA ASN A 109 -12.65 23.52 -4.01
C ASN A 109 -11.32 23.81 -4.73
N ASN A 110 -10.20 23.27 -4.24
CA ASN A 110 -8.87 23.52 -4.78
C ASN A 110 -8.39 22.36 -5.65
N ILE A 111 -8.06 22.64 -6.91
CA ILE A 111 -7.59 21.65 -7.89
C ILE A 111 -6.37 20.86 -7.36
N LYS A 112 -5.40 21.52 -6.73
CA LYS A 112 -4.21 20.83 -6.17
C LYS A 112 -4.56 19.81 -5.09
N LYS A 113 -5.53 20.14 -4.21
CA LYS A 113 -5.99 19.23 -3.14
C LYS A 113 -6.84 18.10 -3.72
N MET A 114 -7.62 18.39 -4.76
CA MET A 114 -8.39 17.38 -5.49
C MET A 114 -7.48 16.33 -6.14
N PHE A 115 -6.35 16.74 -6.71
CA PHE A 115 -5.33 15.82 -7.24
C PHE A 115 -4.70 14.93 -6.16
N ALA A 116 -4.51 15.44 -4.94
CA ALA A 116 -4.02 14.64 -3.83
C ALA A 116 -4.98 13.48 -3.51
N TYR A 117 -6.28 13.78 -3.36
CA TYR A 117 -7.30 12.76 -3.07
C TYR A 117 -7.54 11.79 -4.22
N SER A 118 -7.52 12.27 -5.48
CA SER A 118 -7.59 11.38 -6.65
C SER A 118 -6.43 10.38 -6.69
N SER A 119 -5.22 10.81 -6.33
CA SER A 119 -4.06 9.93 -6.22
C SER A 119 -4.22 8.88 -5.12
N VAL A 120 -4.92 9.18 -4.01
CA VAL A 120 -5.24 8.19 -2.96
C VAL A 120 -6.17 7.12 -3.50
N VAL A 121 -7.25 7.52 -4.18
CA VAL A 121 -8.22 6.61 -4.80
C VAL A 121 -7.54 5.67 -5.80
N HIS A 122 -6.65 6.20 -6.63
CA HIS A 122 -5.96 5.38 -7.62
C HIS A 122 -5.01 4.37 -6.96
N SER A 123 -4.24 4.77 -5.94
CA SER A 123 -3.39 3.85 -5.20
C SER A 123 -4.17 2.75 -4.48
N SER A 124 -5.35 3.05 -3.93
CA SER A 124 -6.18 2.02 -3.30
C SER A 124 -6.80 1.08 -4.32
N LEU A 125 -7.15 1.57 -5.51
CA LEU A 125 -7.66 0.75 -6.61
C LEU A 125 -6.60 -0.27 -7.08
N VAL A 126 -5.36 0.18 -7.30
CA VAL A 126 -4.25 -0.72 -7.65
C VAL A 126 -4.01 -1.76 -6.55
N LEU A 127 -4.08 -1.35 -5.28
CA LEU A 127 -3.91 -2.27 -4.16
C LEU A 127 -5.01 -3.34 -4.09
N VAL A 128 -6.28 -2.98 -4.32
CA VAL A 128 -7.40 -3.92 -4.40
C VAL A 128 -7.22 -4.91 -5.55
N ALA A 129 -6.75 -4.45 -6.71
CA ALA A 129 -6.51 -5.33 -7.86
C ALA A 129 -5.34 -6.30 -7.65
N CYS A 130 -4.26 -5.84 -7.01
CA CYS A 130 -3.02 -6.61 -6.87
C CYS A 130 -3.15 -7.81 -5.91
N ILE A 131 -3.94 -7.71 -4.83
CA ILE A 131 -3.99 -8.75 -3.79
C ILE A 131 -4.55 -10.09 -4.29
N PRO A 132 -5.70 -10.14 -5.01
CA PRO A 132 -6.19 -11.39 -5.60
C PRO A 132 -5.20 -12.01 -6.60
N LEU A 133 -4.55 -11.18 -7.43
CA LEU A 133 -3.56 -11.62 -8.42
C LEU A 133 -2.33 -12.26 -7.75
N LEU A 134 -1.89 -11.70 -6.62
CA LEU A 134 -0.79 -12.25 -5.82
C LEU A 134 -1.14 -13.61 -5.21
N LYS A 135 -2.41 -13.81 -4.83
CA LYS A 135 -2.90 -15.10 -4.32
C LYS A 135 -2.85 -16.19 -5.40
N GLU A 136 -3.18 -15.84 -6.64
CA GLU A 136 -3.12 -16.74 -7.80
C GLU A 136 -1.71 -16.86 -8.42
N GLN A 137 -0.70 -16.17 -7.87
CA GLN A 137 0.67 -16.09 -8.42
C GLN A 137 0.73 -15.62 -9.89
N ASN A 138 -0.25 -14.82 -10.32
CA ASN A 138 -0.36 -14.35 -11.70
C ASN A 138 0.41 -13.03 -11.91
N PHE A 139 1.73 -13.13 -12.07
CA PHE A 139 2.61 -11.96 -12.21
C PHE A 139 2.35 -11.13 -13.47
N ASP A 140 1.92 -11.74 -14.56
CA ASP A 140 1.60 -11.03 -15.80
C ASP A 140 0.37 -10.12 -15.62
N GLY A 141 -0.64 -10.60 -14.87
CA GLY A 141 -1.80 -9.79 -14.51
C GLY A 141 -1.44 -8.61 -13.59
N ILE A 142 -0.42 -8.75 -12.74
CA ILE A 142 0.06 -7.67 -11.87
C ILE A 142 0.72 -6.56 -12.71
N LEU A 143 1.54 -6.93 -13.69
CA LEU A 143 2.18 -5.98 -14.60
C LEU A 143 1.17 -5.20 -15.45
N LEU A 144 0.05 -5.82 -15.82
CA LEU A 144 -1.04 -5.15 -16.54
C LEU A 144 -1.89 -4.22 -15.65
N ALA A 145 -1.83 -4.38 -14.34
CA ALA A 145 -2.61 -3.59 -13.37
C ALA A 145 -1.88 -2.33 -12.86
N ILE A 146 -0.60 -2.17 -13.18
CA ILE A 146 0.28 -1.05 -12.78
C ILE A 146 0.52 -0.13 -13.98
#